data_AF-A0AA38XHX1-F1
#
_entry.id   AF-A0AA38XHX1-F1
#
_cell.length_a   1.000
_cell.length_b   1.000
_cell.length_c   1.000
_cell.angle_alpha   90.00
_cell.angle_beta   90.00
_cell.angle_gamma   90.00
#
_symmetry.space_group_name_H-M   'P 1'
#
loop_
_entity.id
_entity.type
_entity.pdbx_description
1 polymer ?
#
loop_
_entity_poly.entity_id
_entity_poly.type
_entity_poly.pdbx_seq_one_letter_code
_entity_poly.pdbx_strand_id
1 'polypeptide(L)'
;MSVTTSKPSSEDFEWSCKADALLSDTSLLQSNQIYRKDGPSRLALQRTAFWRPGRVLRVKFLDAASDRVKEKVMLNAKKWEAFANIGLKFVDSGDAEIRIAFDKTDGSWSYVGTQCERIPAGRPTMNFGWFDDNTRDDEFARTTIHEFGHALGCVHEHQTALSRLKWDTANKQKVYDYFLKNSGWSPQEVDAQVLNPTYSASDIEATAFDDKSIMLYAFPNDLFADKKGTSMNCELSDTDKEFIARVYPFPSRSVGRYMFNSANPNLNFRLMNFEPQHSKPPRIALGLSHAHLTGPHPRTVVLDSEAVTSDNFALSICAWAGTKLQSVGADWLEIEADDQDIQVDWPYSDDKKRQKRIVFPYPYTDPPLVIVWISAFWFPPYLGESHAIGLKGYTTDITASSFELHMDTWRGGGKSDFSGFASPLNYASLTWIACRRDKERICMGGASFDNSGLFRKAKSCNNARINFDPRCDSSHPPRVLIAVNALDIRYPMNPRFTAAATEITREGFQWNLDSGLDDQTIHGGGVSWIALAGRESSVGNTESFQADPSHWSEVLKKKAPSSLLF
;
A
#
# COMPACT_ATOMS: atom_id res chain seq x y z
N MET A 1 38.02 39.75 -32.27
CA MET A 1 38.58 38.57 -31.57
C MET A 1 37.86 38.48 -30.23
N SER A 2 36.64 37.95 -30.15
CA SER A 2 36.31 36.53 -29.95
C SER A 2 36.98 35.94 -28.70
N VAL A 3 36.31 36.05 -27.56
CA VAL A 3 36.43 35.08 -26.46
C VAL A 3 35.05 34.46 -26.31
N THR A 4 34.96 33.22 -26.73
CA THR A 4 33.78 32.36 -26.78
C THR A 4 33.24 32.09 -25.37
N THR A 5 32.01 32.50 -25.11
CA THR A 5 31.22 32.05 -23.97
C THR A 5 30.59 30.70 -24.31
N SER A 6 31.23 29.61 -23.89
CA SER A 6 30.58 28.30 -23.87
C SER A 6 29.49 28.30 -22.80
N LYS A 7 28.23 28.14 -23.23
CA LYS A 7 27.10 27.79 -22.36
C LYS A 7 27.43 26.48 -21.61
N PRO A 8 27.21 26.40 -20.28
CA PRO A 8 27.22 25.12 -19.60
C PRO A 8 26.03 24.26 -20.08
N SER A 9 26.29 22.97 -20.27
CA SER A 9 25.31 21.93 -20.60
C SER A 9 24.44 21.58 -19.39
N SER A 10 23.29 20.95 -19.65
CA SER A 10 22.23 20.61 -18.70
C SER A 10 22.58 19.56 -17.64
N GLU A 11 23.86 19.37 -17.32
CA GLU A 11 24.35 18.38 -16.34
C GLU A 11 24.92 19.03 -15.06
N ASP A 12 25.00 20.37 -14.99
CA ASP A 12 25.65 21.09 -13.87
C ASP A 12 24.67 21.63 -12.79
N PHE A 13 23.43 21.16 -12.71
CA PHE A 13 22.45 21.62 -11.69
C PHE A 13 22.21 20.54 -10.61
N GLU A 14 23.16 20.34 -9.70
CA GLU A 14 22.92 19.65 -8.42
C GLU A 14 22.28 20.62 -7.41
N TRP A 15 20.94 20.64 -7.34
CA TRP A 15 20.16 21.27 -6.25
C TRP A 15 19.23 20.25 -5.58
N SER A 16 19.78 19.14 -5.11
CA SER A 16 19.08 18.19 -4.24
C SER A 16 19.30 18.56 -2.78
N CYS A 17 18.34 18.26 -1.90
CA CYS A 17 18.38 18.48 -0.45
C CYS A 17 19.44 17.62 0.31
N LYS A 18 20.47 17.13 -0.40
CA LYS A 18 21.47 16.13 0.01
C LYS A 18 22.04 16.40 1.40
N ALA A 19 21.74 15.51 2.33
CA ALA A 19 22.54 15.27 3.52
C ALA A 19 23.63 14.22 3.21
N ASP A 20 24.89 14.64 3.19
CA ASP A 20 26.04 13.75 3.07
C ASP A 20 26.20 12.89 4.33
N ALA A 21 25.62 11.70 4.37
CA ALA A 21 25.98 10.66 5.33
C ALA A 21 25.54 9.24 4.90
N LEU A 22 26.52 8.33 4.85
CA LEU A 22 26.43 6.87 5.02
C LEU A 22 26.00 6.00 3.83
N LEU A 23 26.98 5.41 3.13
CA LEU A 23 26.84 4.09 2.49
C LEU A 23 28.18 3.35 2.45
N SER A 24 28.20 2.12 2.97
CA SER A 24 28.91 1.00 2.33
C SER A 24 28.36 -0.32 2.85
N ASP A 25 27.93 -1.23 1.97
CA ASP A 25 28.04 -2.67 2.26
C ASP A 25 28.19 -3.52 1.00
N THR A 26 29.07 -4.52 1.09
CA THR A 26 29.46 -5.45 0.05
C THR A 26 29.34 -6.87 0.58
N SER A 27 28.50 -7.72 -0.03
CA SER A 27 28.79 -9.12 -0.40
C SER A 27 27.51 -9.94 -0.60
N LEU A 28 27.37 -10.57 -1.77
CA LEU A 28 26.38 -11.63 -2.05
C LEU A 28 27.07 -12.75 -2.84
N LEU A 29 26.74 -14.02 -2.55
CA LEU A 29 27.04 -15.16 -3.43
C LEU A 29 25.90 -16.19 -3.49
N GLN A 30 25.94 -16.96 -4.59
CA GLN A 30 24.88 -17.72 -5.27
C GLN A 30 24.77 -19.22 -4.90
N SER A 31 23.66 -19.82 -5.41
CA SER A 31 23.51 -21.22 -5.90
C SER A 31 22.87 -22.20 -4.89
N ASN A 32 22.06 -23.23 -5.21
CA ASN A 32 21.74 -23.98 -6.45
C ASN A 32 20.39 -24.74 -6.29
N GLN A 33 19.68 -25.00 -7.41
CA GLN A 33 18.54 -25.92 -7.52
C GLN A 33 18.96 -27.32 -8.02
N ILE A 34 18.31 -28.41 -7.58
CA ILE A 34 18.19 -29.70 -8.32
C ILE A 34 16.80 -30.35 -8.09
N TYR A 35 16.29 -31.08 -9.10
CA TYR A 35 14.91 -31.54 -9.35
C TYR A 35 14.68 -33.08 -9.28
N ARG A 36 13.39 -33.47 -9.14
CA ARG A 36 12.64 -34.72 -9.53
C ARG A 36 12.62 -35.92 -8.55
N LYS A 37 11.64 -36.86 -8.56
CA LYS A 37 10.48 -37.19 -9.44
C LYS A 37 9.39 -37.91 -8.58
N ASP A 38 8.12 -37.54 -8.75
CA ASP A 38 6.90 -38.31 -8.39
C ASP A 38 6.47 -38.40 -6.90
N GLY A 39 5.74 -37.35 -6.43
CA GLY A 39 4.99 -37.23 -5.15
C GLY A 39 5.74 -36.53 -4.01
N PRO A 40 5.20 -35.50 -3.30
CA PRO A 40 5.95 -34.89 -2.20
C PRO A 40 5.86 -35.74 -0.92
N SER A 41 6.69 -36.78 -0.83
CA SER A 41 7.13 -37.35 0.46
C SER A 41 8.32 -36.57 1.04
N ARG A 42 8.48 -35.30 0.66
CA ARG A 42 9.51 -34.38 1.16
C ARG A 42 8.88 -33.00 1.26
N LEU A 43 8.37 -32.67 2.43
CA LEU A 43 8.07 -31.30 2.78
C LEU A 43 9.45 -30.64 2.88
N ALA A 44 9.72 -29.73 1.92
CA ALA A 44 10.74 -28.68 1.92
C ALA A 44 10.33 -27.57 0.96
N LEU A 45 9.83 -26.47 1.54
CA LEU A 45 9.37 -25.29 0.85
C LEU A 45 10.55 -24.53 0.23
N GLN A 46 10.59 -24.51 -1.09
CA GLN A 46 11.29 -23.47 -1.82
C GLN A 46 10.44 -22.19 -1.76
N ARG A 47 11.08 -21.01 -1.65
CA ARG A 47 10.45 -19.67 -1.83
C ARG A 47 9.54 -19.55 -3.06
N THR A 48 9.67 -20.47 -4.03
CA THR A 48 8.87 -20.57 -5.26
C THR A 48 7.47 -21.18 -5.07
N ALA A 49 7.15 -21.72 -3.89
CA ALA A 49 5.85 -22.33 -3.62
C ALA A 49 4.74 -21.32 -3.32
N PHE A 50 5.06 -20.08 -2.94
CA PHE A 50 4.06 -19.05 -2.67
C PHE A 50 3.40 -18.55 -3.96
N TRP A 51 2.13 -18.18 -3.85
CA TRP A 51 1.42 -17.49 -4.92
C TRP A 51 1.95 -16.07 -5.10
N ARG A 52 1.66 -15.44 -6.24
CA ARG A 52 1.90 -14.00 -6.37
C ARG A 52 0.90 -13.24 -5.47
N PRO A 53 1.34 -12.29 -4.61
CA PRO A 53 0.44 -11.43 -3.86
C PRO A 53 -0.54 -10.67 -4.78
N GLY A 54 -1.76 -10.43 -4.31
CA GLY A 54 -2.87 -9.83 -5.04
C GLY A 54 -3.62 -10.79 -5.96
N ARG A 55 -3.20 -12.05 -6.07
CA ARG A 55 -3.87 -13.04 -6.92
C ARG A 55 -5.24 -13.42 -6.33
N VAL A 56 -6.23 -13.56 -7.21
CA VAL A 56 -7.51 -14.22 -6.89
C VAL A 56 -7.42 -15.68 -7.32
N LEU A 57 -7.41 -16.60 -6.36
CA LEU A 57 -7.43 -18.04 -6.57
C LEU A 57 -8.88 -18.52 -6.70
N ARG A 58 -9.16 -19.30 -7.74
CA ARG A 58 -10.46 -19.95 -7.91
C ARG A 58 -10.50 -21.20 -7.06
N VAL A 59 -11.61 -21.38 -6.34
CA VAL A 59 -11.86 -22.52 -5.47
C VAL A 59 -13.11 -23.23 -5.95
N LYS A 60 -13.04 -24.56 -6.09
CA LYS A 60 -14.15 -25.36 -6.59
C LYS A 60 -14.35 -26.61 -5.74
N PHE A 61 -15.59 -26.91 -5.40
CA PHE A 61 -15.97 -28.20 -4.82
C PHE A 61 -16.15 -29.23 -5.95
N LEU A 62 -15.44 -30.36 -5.87
CA LEU A 62 -15.54 -31.45 -6.84
C LEU A 62 -16.70 -32.41 -6.51
N ASP A 63 -16.90 -32.68 -5.23
CA ASP A 63 -17.91 -33.61 -4.75
C ASP A 63 -19.16 -32.89 -4.21
N ALA A 64 -20.25 -33.64 -4.13
CA ALA A 64 -21.45 -33.19 -3.46
C ALA A 64 -21.23 -33.17 -1.93
N ALA A 65 -21.26 -31.98 -1.35
CA ALA A 65 -21.41 -31.75 0.08
C ALA A 65 -22.68 -30.93 0.34
N SER A 66 -23.22 -31.00 1.56
CA SER A 66 -24.35 -30.18 1.97
C SER A 66 -24.01 -28.68 1.90
N ASP A 67 -25.03 -27.85 1.75
CA ASP A 67 -24.85 -26.39 1.72
C ASP A 67 -24.20 -25.89 3.02
N ARG A 68 -24.58 -26.46 4.17
CA ARG A 68 -23.97 -26.16 5.46
C ARG A 68 -22.46 -26.41 5.47
N VAL A 69 -22.01 -27.56 4.96
CA VAL A 69 -20.57 -27.89 4.91
C VAL A 69 -19.84 -26.91 3.99
N LYS A 70 -20.38 -26.63 2.79
CA LYS A 70 -19.78 -25.68 1.85
C LYS A 70 -19.69 -24.28 2.44
N GLU A 71 -20.76 -23.79 3.07
CA GLU A 71 -20.80 -22.48 3.73
C GLU A 71 -19.75 -22.36 4.83
N LYS A 72 -19.60 -23.38 5.67
CA LYS A 72 -18.59 -23.38 6.74
C LYS A 72 -17.16 -23.43 6.21
N VAL A 73 -16.91 -24.18 5.14
CA VAL A 73 -15.60 -24.18 4.46
C VAL A 73 -15.32 -22.80 3.86
N MET A 74 -16.26 -22.22 3.12
CA MET A 74 -16.10 -20.89 2.52
C MET A 74 -15.82 -19.82 3.58
N LEU A 75 -16.60 -19.80 4.66
CA LEU A 75 -16.47 -18.85 5.76
C LEU A 75 -15.08 -18.91 6.39
N ASN A 76 -14.59 -20.10 6.72
CA ASN A 76 -13.33 -20.27 7.41
C ASN A 76 -12.12 -20.10 6.49
N ALA A 77 -12.21 -20.52 5.23
CA ALA A 77 -11.18 -20.27 4.22
C ALA A 77 -10.93 -18.77 4.03
N LYS A 78 -12.00 -17.97 3.97
CA LYS A 78 -11.94 -16.51 3.80
C LYS A 78 -11.27 -15.77 4.96
N LYS A 79 -11.07 -16.39 6.13
CA LYS A 79 -10.34 -15.77 7.24
C LYS A 79 -8.90 -15.39 6.87
N TRP A 80 -8.27 -16.15 5.96
CA TRP A 80 -6.94 -15.81 5.45
C TRP A 80 -6.93 -14.49 4.65
N GLU A 81 -8.02 -14.12 3.96
CA GLU A 81 -8.11 -12.89 3.15
C GLU A 81 -8.03 -11.60 3.99
N ALA A 82 -8.12 -11.68 5.32
CA ALA A 82 -7.93 -10.55 6.23
C ALA A 82 -6.45 -10.25 6.51
N PHE A 83 -5.58 -11.26 6.36
CA PHE A 83 -4.16 -11.18 6.72
C PHE A 83 -3.23 -11.40 5.52
N ALA A 84 -3.71 -12.07 4.48
CA ALA A 84 -3.00 -12.37 3.26
C ALA A 84 -3.63 -11.64 2.06
N ASN A 85 -2.80 -11.00 1.24
CA ASN A 85 -3.18 -10.43 -0.05
C ASN A 85 -3.41 -11.51 -1.09
N ILE A 86 -4.43 -12.34 -0.87
CA ILE A 86 -4.90 -13.35 -1.78
C ILE A 86 -6.42 -13.30 -1.71
N GLY A 87 -7.07 -13.28 -2.88
CA GLY A 87 -8.51 -13.44 -2.99
C GLY A 87 -8.87 -14.91 -3.19
N LEU A 88 -9.95 -15.36 -2.58
CA LEU A 88 -10.55 -16.67 -2.77
C LEU A 88 -11.92 -16.49 -3.43
N LYS A 89 -12.02 -16.92 -4.69
CA LYS A 89 -13.25 -16.88 -5.47
C LYS A 89 -13.80 -18.28 -5.65
N PHE A 90 -14.89 -18.59 -4.95
CA PHE A 90 -15.59 -19.86 -5.13
C PHE A 90 -16.37 -19.84 -6.45
N VAL A 91 -16.22 -20.90 -7.24
CA VAL A 91 -16.83 -21.02 -8.58
C VAL A 91 -17.54 -22.37 -8.75
N ASP A 92 -18.69 -22.34 -9.41
CA ASP A 92 -19.49 -23.55 -9.67
C ASP A 92 -19.09 -24.27 -10.97
N SER A 93 -18.37 -23.58 -11.85
CA SER A 93 -17.98 -24.12 -13.16
C SER A 93 -16.61 -23.60 -13.61
N GLY A 94 -16.05 -24.23 -14.65
CA GLY A 94 -14.71 -23.95 -15.14
C GLY A 94 -13.61 -24.65 -14.34
N ASP A 95 -12.37 -24.29 -14.67
CA ASP A 95 -11.16 -24.76 -14.00
C ASP A 95 -10.85 -23.88 -12.77
N ALA A 96 -10.18 -24.47 -11.79
CA ALA A 96 -9.88 -23.84 -10.50
C ALA A 96 -8.52 -24.28 -9.97
N GLU A 97 -7.78 -23.35 -9.38
CA GLU A 97 -6.49 -23.65 -8.75
C GLU A 97 -6.66 -24.58 -7.56
N ILE A 98 -7.63 -24.30 -6.68
CA ILE A 98 -7.94 -25.11 -5.50
C ILE A 98 -9.21 -25.92 -5.77
N ARG A 99 -9.12 -27.25 -5.64
CA ARG A 99 -10.20 -28.18 -5.93
C ARG A 99 -10.42 -29.11 -4.74
N ILE A 100 -11.58 -28.99 -4.10
CA ILE A 100 -11.87 -29.60 -2.80
C ILE A 100 -12.72 -30.85 -2.99
N ALA A 101 -12.25 -31.98 -2.45
CA ALA A 101 -12.99 -33.23 -2.30
C ALA A 101 -13.45 -33.44 -0.84
N PHE A 102 -14.39 -34.35 -0.65
CA PHE A 102 -14.91 -34.75 0.67
C PHE A 102 -14.85 -36.28 0.86
N ASP A 103 -13.74 -36.90 0.46
CA ASP A 103 -13.53 -38.34 0.59
C ASP A 103 -13.24 -38.71 2.06
N LYS A 104 -14.19 -39.42 2.69
CA LYS A 104 -14.07 -39.82 4.09
C LYS A 104 -12.99 -40.87 4.36
N THR A 105 -12.42 -41.47 3.33
CA THR A 105 -11.38 -42.50 3.44
C THR A 105 -9.96 -41.94 3.31
N ASP A 106 -9.82 -40.67 2.92
CA ASP A 106 -8.53 -40.07 2.53
C ASP A 106 -8.04 -38.97 3.50
N GLY A 107 -8.62 -38.88 4.70
CA GLY A 107 -8.24 -37.89 5.70
C GLY A 107 -8.47 -36.44 5.26
N SER A 108 -7.82 -35.46 5.89
CA SER A 108 -7.82 -34.07 5.39
C SER A 108 -6.40 -33.66 5.04
N TRP A 109 -6.24 -33.01 3.89
CA TRP A 109 -4.95 -32.62 3.34
C TRP A 109 -5.11 -31.54 2.27
N SER A 110 -4.03 -30.83 1.97
CA SER A 110 -3.91 -29.95 0.81
C SER A 110 -2.51 -30.02 0.22
N TYR A 111 -2.40 -29.86 -1.10
CA TYR A 111 -1.12 -29.51 -1.71
C TYR A 111 -0.66 -28.13 -1.25
N VAL A 112 0.65 -27.91 -1.31
CA VAL A 112 1.28 -26.71 -0.75
C VAL A 112 1.43 -25.63 -1.81
N GLY A 113 0.72 -24.51 -1.66
CA GLY A 113 0.88 -23.33 -2.52
C GLY A 113 0.65 -23.61 -4.01
N THR A 114 1.53 -23.07 -4.86
CA THR A 114 1.54 -23.19 -6.33
C THR A 114 1.67 -24.63 -6.84
N GLN A 115 1.94 -25.61 -5.97
CA GLN A 115 1.88 -27.03 -6.35
C GLN A 115 0.48 -27.42 -6.84
N CYS A 116 -0.57 -26.75 -6.38
CA CYS A 116 -1.94 -26.98 -6.84
C CYS A 116 -2.09 -26.84 -8.37
N GLU A 117 -1.28 -25.97 -9.01
CA GLU A 117 -1.29 -25.77 -10.47
C GLU A 117 -0.70 -26.94 -11.26
N ARG A 118 0.10 -27.79 -10.60
CA ARG A 118 0.75 -28.95 -11.23
C ARG A 118 -0.14 -30.18 -11.24
N ILE A 119 -1.26 -30.13 -10.52
CA ILE A 119 -2.18 -31.27 -10.40
C ILE A 119 -3.13 -31.25 -11.59
N PRO A 120 -3.30 -32.38 -12.31
CA PRO A 120 -4.20 -32.46 -13.47
C PRO A 120 -5.61 -31.97 -13.18
N ALA A 121 -6.23 -31.34 -14.18
CA ALA A 121 -7.62 -30.91 -14.10
C ALA A 121 -8.55 -32.08 -13.72
N GLY A 122 -9.51 -31.81 -12.84
CA GLY A 122 -10.46 -32.81 -12.34
C GLY A 122 -9.98 -33.70 -11.18
N ARG A 123 -8.70 -33.60 -10.77
CA ARG A 123 -8.20 -34.22 -9.53
C ARG A 123 -8.27 -33.23 -8.35
N PRO A 124 -8.59 -33.69 -7.13
CA PRO A 124 -8.57 -32.82 -5.96
C PRO A 124 -7.16 -32.29 -5.70
N THR A 125 -7.10 -31.04 -5.24
CA THR A 125 -5.89 -30.46 -4.66
C THR A 125 -5.97 -30.29 -3.14
N MET A 126 -7.15 -30.58 -2.58
CA MET A 126 -7.45 -30.53 -1.16
C MET A 126 -8.58 -31.54 -0.87
N ASN A 127 -8.58 -32.14 0.31
CA ASN A 127 -9.64 -33.02 0.79
C ASN A 127 -10.03 -32.69 2.23
N PHE A 128 -11.33 -32.82 2.56
CA PHE A 128 -11.83 -32.80 3.94
C PHE A 128 -12.51 -34.13 4.27
N GLY A 129 -11.86 -34.97 5.08
CA GLY A 129 -12.28 -36.37 5.27
C GLY A 129 -13.33 -36.63 6.35
N TRP A 130 -13.70 -35.65 7.17
CA TRP A 130 -14.60 -35.93 8.31
C TRP A 130 -15.73 -34.93 8.49
N PHE A 131 -15.84 -33.92 7.61
CA PHE A 131 -16.95 -32.96 7.69
C PHE A 131 -18.30 -33.60 7.35
N ASP A 132 -19.32 -33.17 8.10
CA ASP A 132 -20.73 -33.46 7.90
C ASP A 132 -21.63 -32.41 8.58
N ASP A 133 -22.95 -32.60 8.49
CA ASP A 133 -23.94 -31.67 9.04
C ASP A 133 -23.98 -31.60 10.58
N ASN A 134 -23.28 -32.50 11.27
CA ASN A 134 -23.16 -32.51 12.73
C ASN A 134 -21.79 -32.03 13.22
N THR A 135 -20.85 -31.76 12.30
CA THR A 135 -19.53 -31.23 12.62
C THR A 135 -19.68 -29.89 13.35
N ARG A 136 -18.93 -29.72 14.44
CA ARG A 136 -18.95 -28.50 15.26
C ARG A 136 -18.24 -27.34 14.56
N ASP A 137 -18.63 -26.11 14.90
CA ASP A 137 -18.08 -24.91 14.30
C ASP A 137 -16.58 -24.71 14.54
N ASP A 138 -16.09 -25.11 15.72
CA ASP A 138 -14.66 -25.09 16.07
C ASP A 138 -13.85 -26.08 15.23
N GLU A 139 -14.41 -27.26 14.94
CA GLU A 139 -13.78 -28.25 14.07
C GLU A 139 -13.75 -27.81 12.60
N PHE A 140 -14.83 -27.18 12.11
CA PHE A 140 -14.81 -26.54 10.79
C PHE A 140 -13.73 -25.46 10.70
N ALA A 141 -13.63 -24.60 11.71
CA ALA A 141 -12.63 -23.55 11.76
C ALA A 141 -11.21 -24.13 11.75
N ARG A 142 -10.92 -25.04 12.69
CA ARG A 142 -9.62 -25.69 12.84
C ARG A 142 -9.13 -26.28 11.53
N THR A 143 -9.86 -27.26 10.99
CA THR A 143 -9.39 -28.02 9.83
C THR A 143 -9.41 -27.17 8.56
N THR A 144 -10.44 -26.34 8.36
CA THR A 144 -10.48 -25.52 7.14
C THR A 144 -9.36 -24.48 7.10
N ILE A 145 -9.12 -23.75 8.20
CA ILE A 145 -8.07 -22.74 8.23
C ILE A 145 -6.70 -23.42 8.04
N HIS A 146 -6.49 -24.58 8.66
CA HIS A 146 -5.27 -25.37 8.53
C HIS A 146 -4.99 -25.78 7.06
N GLU A 147 -5.95 -26.44 6.40
CA GLU A 147 -5.76 -26.91 5.02
C GLU A 147 -5.60 -25.75 4.04
N PHE A 148 -6.31 -24.63 4.24
CA PHE A 148 -6.08 -23.44 3.45
C PHE A 148 -4.72 -22.78 3.74
N GLY A 149 -4.16 -22.93 4.94
CA GLY A 149 -2.78 -22.56 5.23
C GLY A 149 -1.79 -23.30 4.33
N HIS A 150 -1.95 -24.61 4.17
CA HIS A 150 -1.19 -25.39 3.19
C HIS A 150 -1.43 -24.93 1.77
N ALA A 151 -2.68 -24.72 1.35
CA ALA A 151 -2.98 -24.19 0.02
C ALA A 151 -2.33 -22.82 -0.24
N LEU A 152 -2.05 -22.04 0.81
CA LEU A 152 -1.31 -20.77 0.76
C LEU A 152 0.20 -20.93 0.96
N GLY A 153 0.73 -22.14 1.08
CA GLY A 153 2.16 -22.40 1.16
C GLY A 153 2.71 -22.50 2.58
N CYS A 154 1.88 -22.52 3.62
CA CYS A 154 2.32 -22.81 4.98
C CYS A 154 2.67 -24.30 5.13
N VAL A 155 3.61 -24.62 6.01
CA VAL A 155 3.94 -25.98 6.44
C VAL A 155 3.64 -26.16 7.91
N HIS A 156 3.68 -27.40 8.37
CA HIS A 156 3.45 -27.71 9.78
C HIS A 156 4.54 -27.12 10.68
N GLU A 157 4.09 -26.48 11.77
CA GLU A 157 4.95 -25.78 12.74
C GLU A 157 5.96 -26.72 13.43
N HIS A 158 5.55 -27.98 13.67
CA HIS A 158 6.38 -29.00 14.33
C HIS A 158 7.52 -29.55 13.46
N GLN A 159 7.53 -29.26 12.15
CA GLN A 159 8.52 -29.78 11.21
C GLN A 159 9.73 -28.86 11.02
N THR A 160 9.76 -27.72 11.72
CA THR A 160 10.87 -26.76 11.67
C THR A 160 12.02 -27.19 12.60
N ALA A 161 13.28 -26.93 12.25
CA ALA A 161 14.40 -27.13 13.19
C ALA A 161 14.37 -26.18 14.40
N LEU A 162 13.50 -25.18 14.38
CA LEU A 162 13.24 -24.28 15.51
C LEU A 162 12.19 -24.85 16.48
N SER A 163 11.56 -25.98 16.13
CA SER A 163 10.62 -26.69 16.99
C SER A 163 11.27 -27.01 18.34
N ARG A 164 10.59 -26.59 19.42
CA ARG A 164 11.03 -26.87 20.80
C ARG A 164 10.42 -28.16 21.35
N LEU A 165 9.72 -28.92 20.51
CA LEU A 165 9.03 -30.14 20.91
C LEU A 165 10.03 -31.26 21.24
N LYS A 166 9.87 -31.83 22.44
CA LYS A 166 10.74 -32.89 22.96
C LYS A 166 10.08 -34.24 22.77
N TRP A 167 10.05 -34.73 21.53
CA TRP A 167 9.55 -36.08 21.24
C TRP A 167 10.19 -37.12 22.14
N ASP A 168 9.42 -38.11 22.60
CA ASP A 168 9.94 -39.23 23.40
C ASP A 168 10.75 -40.19 22.51
N THR A 169 11.98 -39.77 22.16
CA THR A 169 12.91 -40.57 21.36
C THR A 169 13.47 -41.76 22.13
N ALA A 170 13.27 -41.82 23.45
CA ALA A 170 13.58 -43.01 24.25
C ALA A 170 12.53 -44.11 24.04
N ASN A 171 11.29 -43.75 23.70
CA ASN A 171 10.19 -44.66 23.38
C ASN A 171 9.61 -44.42 21.98
N LYS A 172 10.45 -44.37 20.94
CA LYS A 172 10.03 -44.12 19.54
C LYS A 172 8.89 -45.02 19.05
N GLN A 173 8.79 -46.26 19.55
CA GLN A 173 7.71 -47.17 19.18
C GLN A 173 6.32 -46.59 19.46
N LYS A 174 6.13 -45.88 20.57
CA LYS A 174 4.85 -45.24 20.89
C LYS A 174 4.49 -44.13 19.91
N VAL A 175 5.50 -43.38 19.46
CA VAL A 175 5.34 -42.35 18.43
C VAL A 175 4.98 -43.01 17.09
N TYR A 176 5.69 -44.06 16.69
CA TYR A 176 5.38 -44.82 15.47
C TYR A 176 3.97 -45.42 15.49
N ASP A 177 3.58 -46.08 16.59
CA ASP A 177 2.25 -46.69 16.73
C ASP A 177 1.14 -45.65 16.63
N TYR A 178 1.37 -44.45 17.19
CA TYR A 178 0.43 -43.34 17.09
C TYR A 178 0.24 -42.88 15.64
N PHE A 179 1.31 -42.60 14.89
CA PHE A 179 1.20 -42.12 13.52
C PHE A 179 0.78 -43.21 12.53
N LEU A 180 1.15 -44.47 12.77
CA LEU A 180 0.64 -45.60 11.99
C LEU A 180 -0.88 -45.73 12.15
N LYS A 181 -1.39 -45.58 13.38
CA LYS A 181 -2.83 -45.69 13.67
C LYS A 181 -3.63 -44.50 13.12
N ASN A 182 -3.13 -43.28 13.24
CA ASN A 182 -3.89 -42.07 12.93
C ASN A 182 -3.65 -41.53 11.51
N SER A 183 -2.51 -41.85 10.90
CA SER A 183 -2.08 -41.31 9.61
C SER A 183 -1.60 -42.38 8.63
N GLY A 184 -1.52 -43.65 9.04
CA GLY A 184 -1.04 -44.75 8.20
C GLY A 184 0.47 -44.72 7.93
N TRP A 185 1.23 -43.84 8.59
CA TRP A 185 2.64 -43.61 8.29
C TRP A 185 3.53 -44.76 8.78
N SER A 186 4.45 -45.16 7.92
CA SER A 186 5.55 -46.06 8.27
C SER A 186 6.53 -45.40 9.23
N PRO A 187 7.31 -46.18 10.01
CA PRO A 187 8.34 -45.62 10.90
C PRO A 187 9.32 -44.69 10.18
N GLN A 188 9.65 -44.97 8.92
CA GLN A 188 10.52 -44.13 8.08
C GLN A 188 9.87 -42.77 7.77
N GLU A 189 8.58 -42.75 7.48
CA GLU A 189 7.83 -41.50 7.28
C GLU A 189 7.75 -40.69 8.56
N VAL A 190 7.50 -41.35 9.70
CA VAL A 190 7.50 -40.69 11.02
C VAL A 190 8.88 -40.13 11.35
N ASP A 191 9.95 -40.87 11.07
CA ASP A 191 11.31 -40.35 11.25
C ASP A 191 11.57 -39.13 10.38
N ALA A 192 11.17 -39.16 9.10
CA ALA A 192 11.43 -38.07 8.16
C ALA A 192 10.55 -36.83 8.41
N GLN A 193 9.32 -37.01 8.89
CA GLN A 193 8.31 -35.96 8.98
C GLN A 193 8.10 -35.45 10.41
N VAL A 194 8.48 -36.20 11.44
CA VAL A 194 8.15 -35.89 12.84
C VAL A 194 9.40 -35.82 13.72
N LEU A 195 10.26 -36.83 13.64
CA LEU A 195 11.38 -36.97 14.58
C LEU A 195 12.68 -36.30 14.11
N ASN A 196 12.88 -36.17 12.80
CA ASN A 196 14.04 -35.49 12.22
C ASN A 196 13.57 -34.24 11.46
N PRO A 197 13.67 -33.03 12.05
CA PRO A 197 13.24 -31.81 11.38
C PRO A 197 13.98 -31.64 10.06
N THR A 198 13.23 -31.53 8.97
CA THR A 198 13.74 -31.61 7.60
C THR A 198 14.40 -30.30 7.13
N TYR A 199 14.28 -29.21 7.91
CA TYR A 199 14.67 -27.86 7.49
C TYR A 199 15.80 -27.26 8.30
N SER A 200 16.83 -26.77 7.63
CA SER A 200 17.71 -25.78 8.23
C SER A 200 17.01 -24.41 8.28
N ALA A 201 17.32 -23.57 9.27
CA ALA A 201 16.74 -22.23 9.38
C ALA A 201 17.04 -21.33 8.16
N SER A 202 18.01 -21.69 7.32
CA SER A 202 18.36 -20.98 6.07
C SER A 202 17.52 -21.38 4.85
N ASP A 203 16.82 -22.53 4.88
CA ASP A 203 16.09 -23.05 3.72
C ASP A 203 14.61 -22.62 3.69
N ILE A 204 14.11 -22.04 4.78
CA ILE A 204 12.71 -21.66 4.96
C ILE A 204 12.59 -20.23 5.50
N GLU A 205 11.57 -19.49 5.06
CA GLU A 205 11.11 -18.30 5.78
C GLU A 205 10.42 -18.81 7.06
N ALA A 206 11.15 -18.92 8.17
CA ALA A 206 10.62 -19.42 9.44
C ALA A 206 10.44 -18.29 10.46
N THR A 207 9.36 -18.35 11.22
CA THR A 207 9.21 -17.64 12.49
C THR A 207 9.80 -18.48 13.64
N ALA A 208 9.90 -17.89 14.83
CA ALA A 208 10.14 -18.69 16.03
C ALA A 208 8.97 -19.66 16.25
N PHE A 209 9.24 -20.83 16.84
CA PHE A 209 8.22 -21.84 17.14
C PHE A 209 7.04 -21.25 17.92
N ASP A 210 5.83 -21.46 17.40
CA ASP A 210 4.57 -20.98 17.98
C ASP A 210 3.65 -22.14 18.42
N ASP A 211 3.43 -22.27 19.72
CA ASP A 211 2.55 -23.31 20.30
C ASP A 211 1.06 -23.07 20.03
N LYS A 212 0.69 -21.88 19.55
CA LYS A 212 -0.67 -21.48 19.19
C LYS A 212 -0.94 -21.49 17.70
N SER A 213 0.06 -21.75 16.86
CA SER A 213 -0.11 -21.74 15.41
C SER A 213 -1.23 -22.70 14.98
N ILE A 214 -2.07 -22.26 14.06
CA ILE A 214 -3.08 -23.11 13.42
C ILE A 214 -2.43 -24.26 12.64
N MET A 215 -1.16 -24.11 12.24
CA MET A 215 -0.36 -25.12 11.53
C MET A 215 0.27 -26.14 12.47
N LEU A 216 0.08 -26.01 13.79
CA LEU A 216 0.56 -26.98 14.77
C LEU A 216 -0.48 -28.09 14.97
N TYR A 217 -0.05 -29.34 14.80
CA TYR A 217 -0.85 -30.49 15.15
C TYR A 217 -1.03 -30.62 16.65
N ALA A 218 -2.24 -31.02 17.07
CA ALA A 218 -2.54 -31.38 18.44
C ALA A 218 -2.04 -32.80 18.73
N PHE A 219 -1.02 -32.90 19.57
CA PHE A 219 -0.35 -34.14 19.93
C PHE A 219 -0.56 -34.42 21.42
N PRO A 220 -0.97 -35.65 21.79
CA PRO A 220 -1.12 -36.01 23.19
C PRO A 220 0.22 -35.93 23.92
N ASN A 221 0.17 -35.51 25.19
CA ASN A 221 1.34 -35.35 26.05
C ASN A 221 2.20 -36.61 26.16
N ASP A 222 1.59 -37.79 26.00
CA ASP A 222 2.28 -39.06 26.08
C ASP A 222 3.31 -39.32 24.98
N LEU A 223 3.29 -38.55 23.90
CA LEU A 223 4.28 -38.62 22.82
C LEU A 223 5.56 -37.82 23.13
N PHE A 224 5.59 -37.05 24.23
CA PHE A 224 6.69 -36.15 24.57
C PHE A 224 7.41 -36.57 25.85
N ALA A 225 8.74 -36.42 25.86
CA ALA A 225 9.60 -36.75 26.99
C ALA A 225 9.32 -35.86 28.23
N ASP A 226 8.89 -34.62 28.02
CA ASP A 226 8.54 -33.67 29.09
C ASP A 226 7.05 -33.67 29.45
N LYS A 227 6.25 -34.55 28.82
CA LYS A 227 4.80 -34.65 29.00
C LYS A 227 4.05 -33.35 28.74
N LYS A 228 4.57 -32.50 27.85
CA LYS A 228 3.89 -31.29 27.37
C LYS A 228 3.42 -31.50 25.93
N GLY A 229 2.19 -31.99 25.81
CA GLY A 229 1.49 -32.08 24.52
C GLY A 229 1.18 -30.71 23.94
N THR A 230 0.67 -30.69 22.71
CA THR A 230 0.24 -29.47 22.03
C THR A 230 -1.28 -29.35 22.05
N SER A 231 -1.78 -28.12 22.01
CA SER A 231 -3.21 -27.82 22.14
C SER A 231 -3.93 -27.89 20.79
N MET A 232 -5.26 -28.02 20.85
CA MET A 232 -6.11 -27.92 19.67
C MET A 232 -6.36 -26.45 19.34
N ASN A 233 -5.57 -25.90 18.43
CA ASN A 233 -5.71 -24.52 17.97
C ASN A 233 -6.82 -24.43 16.92
N CYS A 234 -7.79 -23.53 17.11
CA CYS A 234 -8.97 -23.41 16.23
C CYS A 234 -9.05 -22.05 15.51
N GLU A 235 -8.06 -21.19 15.73
CA GLU A 235 -7.95 -19.83 15.20
C GLU A 235 -6.51 -19.55 14.77
N LEU A 236 -6.32 -18.52 13.93
CA LEU A 236 -4.99 -18.03 13.58
C LEU A 236 -4.33 -17.39 14.80
N SER A 237 -3.10 -17.79 15.09
CA SER A 237 -2.28 -17.10 16.09
C SER A 237 -1.82 -15.73 15.57
N ASP A 238 -1.26 -14.90 16.45
CA ASP A 238 -0.66 -13.64 16.02
C ASP A 238 0.56 -13.87 15.11
N THR A 239 1.35 -14.90 15.39
CA THR A 239 2.46 -15.33 14.53
C THR A 239 1.98 -15.78 13.16
N ASP A 240 0.87 -16.53 13.06
CA ASP A 240 0.30 -16.96 11.77
C ASP A 240 -0.11 -15.74 10.94
N LYS A 241 -0.77 -14.76 11.57
CA LYS A 241 -1.23 -13.51 10.93
C LYS A 241 -0.04 -12.67 10.45
N GLU A 242 0.99 -12.53 11.27
CA GLU A 242 2.21 -11.80 10.92
C GLU A 242 2.98 -12.48 9.80
N PHE A 243 3.17 -13.80 9.90
CA PHE A 243 3.85 -14.61 8.91
C PHE A 243 3.16 -14.51 7.56
N ILE A 244 1.86 -14.76 7.50
CA ILE A 244 1.13 -14.77 6.23
C ILE A 244 1.03 -13.38 5.61
N ALA A 245 1.00 -12.33 6.44
CA ALA A 245 1.05 -10.95 5.97
C ALA A 245 2.41 -10.57 5.39
N ARG A 246 3.51 -11.17 5.87
CA ARG A 246 4.84 -11.00 5.29
C ARG A 246 4.98 -11.76 3.97
N VAL A 247 4.39 -12.96 3.88
CA VAL A 247 4.41 -13.79 2.67
C VAL A 247 3.51 -13.22 1.57
N TYR A 248 2.30 -12.79 1.93
CA TYR A 248 1.32 -12.16 1.06
C TYR A 248 1.01 -10.75 1.56
N PRO A 249 1.95 -9.80 1.42
CA PRO A 249 1.69 -8.44 1.82
C PRO A 249 0.50 -7.92 1.04
N PHE A 250 -0.52 -7.42 1.76
CA PHE A 250 -1.42 -6.44 1.13
C PHE A 250 -0.54 -5.36 0.55
N PRO A 251 -0.95 -4.70 -0.54
CA PRO A 251 -0.20 -3.56 -1.04
C PRO A 251 0.02 -2.65 0.16
N SER A 252 1.23 -2.70 0.72
CA SER A 252 1.69 -1.83 1.76
C SER A 252 1.94 -0.57 1.00
N ARG A 253 0.86 0.16 0.79
CA ARG A 253 1.03 1.57 0.70
C ARG A 253 1.09 1.95 2.17
N SER A 254 2.27 1.83 2.79
CA SER A 254 2.60 2.65 3.94
C SER A 254 2.54 4.07 3.37
N VAL A 255 1.32 4.57 3.33
CA VAL A 255 1.08 5.94 2.98
C VAL A 255 1.26 6.68 4.27
N GLY A 256 1.82 7.86 4.18
CA GLY A 256 1.87 8.71 5.33
C GLY A 256 1.51 10.11 4.97
N ARG A 257 1.19 10.82 6.04
CA ARG A 257 1.07 12.25 6.04
C ARG A 257 2.02 12.74 7.10
N TYR A 258 2.86 13.69 6.74
CA TYR A 258 3.68 14.39 7.70
C TYR A 258 3.39 15.87 7.58
N MET A 259 3.16 16.51 8.71
CA MET A 259 3.11 17.95 8.84
C MET A 259 4.02 18.33 10.00
N PHE A 260 4.90 19.30 9.78
CA PHE A 260 5.66 19.89 10.88
C PHE A 260 5.18 21.31 11.15
N ASN A 261 5.32 21.74 12.40
CA ASN A 261 5.22 23.13 12.83
C ASN A 261 6.63 23.53 13.31
N SER A 262 7.38 24.29 12.52
CA SER A 262 8.82 24.44 12.78
C SER A 262 9.15 25.49 13.84
N ALA A 263 10.26 25.25 14.56
CA ALA A 263 11.11 26.26 15.17
C ALA A 263 12.31 26.65 14.26
N ASN A 264 12.60 25.89 13.19
CA ASN A 264 13.66 26.15 12.20
C ASN A 264 13.08 26.36 10.78
N PRO A 265 13.18 27.58 10.22
CA PRO A 265 12.38 27.99 9.07
C PRO A 265 12.84 27.50 7.69
N ASN A 266 14.02 26.87 7.55
CA ASN A 266 14.65 26.74 6.22
C ASN A 266 14.94 25.29 5.74
N LEU A 267 15.09 24.32 6.65
CA LEU A 267 15.32 22.92 6.29
C LEU A 267 14.70 22.01 7.35
N ASN A 268 13.78 21.14 6.93
CA ASN A 268 13.14 20.17 7.80
C ASN A 268 13.27 18.78 7.15
N PHE A 269 13.99 17.88 7.83
CA PHE A 269 14.15 16.48 7.40
C PHE A 269 13.53 15.56 8.46
N ARG A 270 12.90 14.46 8.03
CA ARG A 270 12.44 13.39 8.91
C ARG A 270 12.65 12.04 8.24
N LEU A 271 13.23 11.11 8.98
CA LEU A 271 13.31 9.71 8.57
C LEU A 271 11.93 9.06 8.73
N MET A 272 11.44 8.45 7.67
CA MET A 272 10.18 7.71 7.63
C MET A 272 10.51 6.23 7.50
N ASN A 273 10.17 5.44 8.51
CA ASN A 273 10.37 4.00 8.48
C ASN A 273 9.21 3.34 7.75
N PHE A 274 9.52 2.32 6.95
CA PHE A 274 8.54 1.49 6.29
C PHE A 274 8.02 0.43 7.26
N GLU A 275 6.69 0.29 7.33
CA GLU A 275 6.03 -0.68 8.20
C GLU A 275 4.90 -1.38 7.41
N PRO A 276 5.12 -2.63 6.94
CA PRO A 276 6.37 -3.40 7.04
C PRO A 276 7.48 -2.87 6.12
N GLN A 277 8.73 -3.30 6.37
CA GLN A 277 9.85 -3.02 5.49
C GLN A 277 9.63 -3.65 4.10
N HIS A 278 10.09 -2.98 3.05
CA HIS A 278 10.02 -3.48 1.69
C HIS A 278 11.14 -4.47 1.39
N SER A 279 10.90 -5.42 0.47
CA SER A 279 11.96 -6.35 0.04
C SER A 279 13.04 -5.67 -0.84
N LYS A 280 12.72 -4.52 -1.44
CA LYS A 280 13.59 -3.68 -2.26
C LYS A 280 13.21 -2.21 -2.03
N PRO A 281 14.12 -1.24 -2.24
CA PRO A 281 13.75 0.17 -2.14
C PRO A 281 12.56 0.53 -3.04
N PRO A 282 11.43 0.99 -2.47
CA PRO A 282 10.25 1.35 -3.25
C PRO A 282 10.48 2.66 -4.01
N ARG A 283 9.57 2.97 -4.95
CA ARG A 283 9.42 4.32 -5.49
C ARG A 283 8.49 5.12 -4.61
N ILE A 284 8.82 6.37 -4.33
CA ILE A 284 8.01 7.26 -3.47
C ILE A 284 7.38 8.35 -4.33
N ALA A 285 6.06 8.43 -4.32
CA ALA A 285 5.33 9.57 -4.88
C ALA A 285 5.06 10.59 -3.77
N LEU A 286 5.52 11.84 -3.94
CA LEU A 286 5.28 12.93 -2.99
C LEU A 286 4.32 13.97 -3.55
N GLY A 287 3.44 14.48 -2.70
CA GLY A 287 2.54 15.58 -3.02
C GLY A 287 2.37 16.56 -1.86
N LEU A 288 2.34 17.85 -2.18
CA LEU A 288 2.16 18.93 -1.22
C LEU A 288 0.70 19.00 -0.75
N SER A 289 0.46 18.68 0.52
CA SER A 289 -0.87 18.70 1.12
C SER A 289 -1.11 19.93 1.99
N HIS A 290 -0.06 20.54 2.53
CA HIS A 290 -0.17 21.77 3.31
C HIS A 290 1.06 22.67 3.12
N ALA A 291 0.86 23.98 3.15
CA ALA A 291 1.95 24.92 3.31
C ALA A 291 1.47 26.18 4.02
N HIS A 292 2.31 26.74 4.88
CA HIS A 292 2.23 28.07 5.44
C HIS A 292 3.61 28.70 5.29
N LEU A 293 3.73 29.59 4.32
CA LEU A 293 4.98 30.24 3.94
C LEU A 293 4.96 31.68 4.42
N THR A 294 6.07 32.12 5.00
CA THR A 294 6.29 33.52 5.40
C THR A 294 7.61 34.04 4.84
N GLY A 295 7.92 35.31 5.10
CA GLY A 295 9.17 35.94 4.66
C GLY A 295 9.09 36.64 3.29
N PRO A 296 10.18 37.33 2.90
CA PRO A 296 10.22 38.10 1.65
C PRO A 296 10.08 37.20 0.41
N HIS A 297 9.59 37.77 -0.70
CA HIS A 297 9.56 37.09 -1.99
C HIS A 297 10.97 36.89 -2.51
N PRO A 298 11.33 35.74 -3.11
CA PRO A 298 10.52 34.68 -3.75
C PRO A 298 9.70 33.73 -2.84
N ARG A 299 8.93 32.83 -3.48
CA ARG A 299 8.19 31.72 -2.82
C ARG A 299 8.77 30.37 -3.27
N THR A 300 9.30 29.60 -2.32
CA THR A 300 9.93 28.29 -2.58
C THR A 300 9.42 27.22 -1.62
N VAL A 301 9.07 26.06 -2.17
CA VAL A 301 8.87 24.82 -1.42
C VAL A 301 9.32 23.67 -2.31
N VAL A 302 10.11 22.76 -1.75
CA VAL A 302 10.47 21.48 -2.37
C VAL A 302 10.22 20.37 -1.39
N LEU A 303 9.50 19.34 -1.84
CA LEU A 303 9.46 18.03 -1.21
C LEU A 303 10.42 17.10 -1.96
N ASP A 304 11.25 16.37 -1.22
CA ASP A 304 12.15 15.36 -1.79
C ASP A 304 12.13 14.09 -0.94
N SER A 305 12.29 12.94 -1.61
CA SER A 305 12.44 11.63 -0.98
C SER A 305 13.87 11.16 -1.22
N GLU A 306 14.69 11.27 -0.18
CA GLU A 306 16.12 10.95 -0.23
C GLU A 306 16.41 9.60 0.43
N ALA A 307 17.57 9.04 0.07
CA ALA A 307 18.12 7.84 0.70
C ALA A 307 17.09 6.71 0.85
N VAL A 308 16.29 6.46 -0.20
CA VAL A 308 15.26 5.42 -0.17
C VAL A 308 15.94 4.05 -0.10
N THR A 309 15.69 3.32 0.99
CA THR A 309 16.18 1.96 1.24
C THR A 309 15.02 0.97 1.30
N SER A 310 15.26 -0.29 1.63
CA SER A 310 14.19 -1.26 1.97
C SER A 310 13.46 -0.91 3.27
N ASP A 311 14.09 -0.13 4.15
CA ASP A 311 13.66 0.00 5.54
C ASP A 311 13.07 1.37 5.85
N ASN A 312 13.48 2.39 5.10
CA ASN A 312 13.09 3.77 5.30
C ASN A 312 13.40 4.67 4.09
N PHE A 313 12.92 5.90 4.15
CA PHE A 313 13.41 7.02 3.36
C PHE A 313 13.49 8.30 4.19
N ALA A 314 14.30 9.24 3.76
CA ALA A 314 14.32 10.60 4.33
C ALA A 314 13.34 11.49 3.56
N LEU A 315 12.33 12.02 4.24
CA LEU A 315 11.49 13.09 3.71
C LEU A 315 12.17 14.43 3.99
N SER A 316 12.60 15.11 2.94
CA SER A 316 13.21 16.44 3.00
C SER A 316 12.22 17.50 2.53
N ILE A 317 12.10 18.57 3.31
CA ILE A 317 11.29 19.74 2.99
C ILE A 317 12.16 20.98 3.08
N CYS A 318 12.36 21.62 1.94
CA CYS A 318 13.35 22.67 1.75
C CYS A 318 12.71 23.95 1.22
N ALA A 319 13.23 25.10 1.67
CA ALA A 319 12.95 26.41 1.10
C ALA A 319 14.20 27.27 1.10
N TRP A 320 14.29 28.21 0.18
CA TRP A 320 15.41 29.12 0.03
C TRP A 320 14.99 30.50 -0.46
N ALA A 321 15.99 31.36 -0.67
CA ALA A 321 15.84 32.74 -1.12
C ALA A 321 14.85 33.57 -0.27
N GLY A 322 14.88 33.36 1.06
CA GLY A 322 14.13 34.15 2.02
C GLY A 322 12.71 33.64 2.33
N THR A 323 12.23 32.59 1.64
CA THR A 323 11.01 31.89 2.09
C THR A 323 11.28 31.20 3.42
N LYS A 324 10.35 31.35 4.37
CA LYS A 324 10.36 30.68 5.67
C LYS A 324 9.20 29.70 5.75
N LEU A 325 9.47 28.48 6.16
CA LEU A 325 8.50 27.40 6.35
C LEU A 325 7.96 27.44 7.78
N GLN A 326 6.76 27.99 7.98
CA GLN A 326 6.08 27.92 9.28
C GLN A 326 5.55 26.51 9.53
N SER A 327 4.82 25.99 8.54
CA SER A 327 4.35 24.61 8.51
C SER A 327 4.24 24.14 7.07
N VAL A 328 4.62 22.90 6.81
CA VAL A 328 4.47 22.26 5.50
C VAL A 328 4.04 20.83 5.74
N GLY A 329 3.13 20.34 4.89
CA GLY A 329 2.64 18.98 4.91
C GLY A 329 2.84 18.29 3.57
N ALA A 330 3.23 17.02 3.64
CA ALA A 330 3.38 16.13 2.51
C ALA A 330 2.51 14.89 2.73
N ASP A 331 1.80 14.49 1.67
CA ASP A 331 1.22 13.16 1.54
C ASP A 331 2.14 12.35 0.62
N TRP A 332 2.38 11.09 0.96
CA TRP A 332 3.20 10.22 0.13
C TRP A 332 2.59 8.86 -0.09
N LEU A 333 2.97 8.29 -1.24
CA LEU A 333 2.60 6.96 -1.66
C LEU A 333 3.86 6.14 -1.95
N GLU A 334 4.00 5.04 -1.23
CA GLU A 334 4.98 3.99 -1.49
C GLU A 334 4.48 3.06 -2.61
N ILE A 335 5.36 2.75 -3.57
CA ILE A 335 5.07 1.90 -4.74
C ILE A 335 6.20 0.89 -4.87
N GLU A 336 5.88 -0.40 -4.92
CA GLU A 336 6.92 -1.43 -5.06
C GLU A 336 7.80 -1.18 -6.28
N ALA A 337 9.09 -1.51 -6.12
CA ALA A 337 10.12 -1.26 -7.13
C ALA A 337 9.77 -1.87 -8.50
N ASP A 338 9.09 -3.03 -8.48
CA ASP A 338 8.66 -3.79 -9.64
C ASP A 338 7.14 -3.74 -9.91
N ASP A 339 6.40 -2.82 -9.27
CA ASP A 339 4.98 -2.62 -9.59
C ASP A 339 4.81 -2.03 -11.00
N GLN A 340 4.14 -2.79 -11.87
CA GLN A 340 3.82 -2.38 -13.23
C GLN A 340 2.40 -1.80 -13.33
N ASP A 341 1.53 -2.11 -12.38
CA ASP A 341 0.16 -1.61 -12.33
C ASP A 341 0.11 -0.18 -11.80
N ILE A 342 1.08 0.22 -10.98
CA ILE A 342 1.25 1.59 -10.50
C ILE A 342 2.63 2.10 -10.91
N GLN A 343 2.65 3.20 -11.65
CA GLN A 343 3.88 3.84 -12.09
C GLN A 343 3.90 5.29 -11.64
N VAL A 344 5.08 5.77 -11.27
CA VAL A 344 5.33 7.13 -10.80
C VAL A 344 6.64 7.63 -11.39
N ASP A 345 6.67 8.93 -11.67
CA ASP A 345 7.87 9.73 -11.85
C ASP A 345 7.53 11.19 -11.48
N TRP A 346 8.53 12.03 -11.30
CA TRP A 346 8.39 13.42 -10.84
C TRP A 346 9.24 14.37 -11.71
N PRO A 347 8.89 14.51 -13.00
CA PRO A 347 9.64 15.34 -13.92
C PRO A 347 9.63 16.81 -13.50
N TYR A 348 10.80 17.41 -13.59
CA TYR A 348 10.99 18.85 -13.42
C TYR A 348 10.60 19.62 -14.67
N SER A 349 9.97 20.78 -14.45
CA SER A 349 9.54 21.69 -15.50
C SER A 349 9.89 23.14 -15.14
N ASP A 350 10.25 23.93 -16.15
CA ASP A 350 10.56 25.35 -16.03
C ASP A 350 9.63 26.18 -16.92
N ASP A 351 9.82 27.50 -16.93
CA ASP A 351 9.02 28.42 -17.76
C ASP A 351 9.05 28.12 -19.27
N LYS A 352 10.04 27.37 -19.76
CA LYS A 352 10.21 27.07 -21.19
C LYS A 352 9.62 25.71 -21.58
N LYS A 353 9.40 24.81 -20.61
CA LYS A 353 8.93 23.44 -20.83
C LYS A 353 7.64 23.19 -20.04
N ARG A 354 6.54 23.80 -20.49
CA ARG A 354 5.20 23.70 -19.86
C ARG A 354 4.40 22.47 -20.28
N GLN A 355 4.89 21.74 -21.27
CA GLN A 355 4.28 20.52 -21.75
C GLN A 355 5.38 19.48 -22.01
N LYS A 356 5.14 18.24 -21.60
CA LYS A 356 6.05 17.12 -21.83
C LYS A 356 5.25 15.84 -22.09
N ARG A 357 5.57 15.16 -23.20
CA ARG A 357 5.13 13.79 -23.43
C ARG A 357 5.87 12.84 -22.49
N ILE A 358 5.11 12.08 -21.71
CA ILE A 358 5.62 11.02 -20.85
C ILE A 358 5.29 9.69 -21.49
N VAL A 359 6.30 8.83 -21.63
CA VAL A 359 6.15 7.45 -22.08
C VAL A 359 6.24 6.56 -20.85
N PHE A 360 5.26 5.67 -20.66
CA PHE A 360 5.30 4.74 -19.54
C PHE A 360 6.45 3.76 -19.73
N PRO A 361 7.32 3.57 -18.70
CA PRO A 361 8.34 2.52 -18.73
C PRO A 361 7.74 1.14 -19.03
N TYR A 362 6.55 0.86 -18.48
CA TYR A 362 5.78 -0.33 -18.77
C TYR A 362 4.42 0.08 -19.36
N PRO A 363 4.18 -0.10 -20.67
CA PRO A 363 2.88 0.18 -21.27
C PRO A 363 1.77 -0.65 -20.61
N TYR A 364 0.62 -0.02 -20.38
CA TYR A 364 -0.59 -0.67 -19.90
C TYR A 364 -1.35 -1.37 -21.03
N THR A 365 -2.23 -2.30 -20.69
CA THR A 365 -3.15 -2.92 -21.68
C THR A 365 -4.18 -1.91 -22.19
N ASP A 366 -4.73 -1.10 -21.28
CA ASP A 366 -5.70 -0.04 -21.54
C ASP A 366 -5.22 1.28 -20.95
N PRO A 367 -5.68 2.45 -21.44
CA PRO A 367 -5.32 3.74 -20.87
C PRO A 367 -5.54 3.80 -19.35
N PRO A 368 -4.48 4.02 -18.54
CA PRO A 368 -4.58 4.03 -17.08
C PRO A 368 -5.36 5.26 -16.58
N LEU A 369 -5.63 5.28 -15.27
CA LEU A 369 -5.95 6.52 -14.56
C LEU A 369 -4.64 7.23 -14.24
N VAL A 370 -4.57 8.54 -14.48
CA VAL A 370 -3.38 9.35 -14.15
C VAL A 370 -3.81 10.56 -13.34
N ILE A 371 -3.18 10.75 -12.18
CA ILE A 371 -3.30 11.97 -11.37
C ILE A 371 -1.95 12.68 -11.28
N VAL A 372 -2.00 13.95 -10.89
CA VAL A 372 -0.81 14.80 -10.73
C VAL A 372 -0.85 15.46 -9.36
N TRP A 373 0.30 15.50 -8.69
CA TRP A 373 0.52 16.27 -7.48
C TRP A 373 1.64 17.28 -7.71
N ILE A 374 1.46 18.49 -7.16
CA ILE A 374 2.55 19.47 -7.07
C ILE A 374 3.45 19.02 -5.92
N SER A 375 4.73 18.78 -6.19
CA SER A 375 5.74 18.41 -5.19
C SER A 375 6.75 19.53 -4.95
N ALA A 376 6.89 20.46 -5.89
CA ALA A 376 7.74 21.63 -5.71
C ALA A 376 7.30 22.84 -6.55
N PHE A 377 7.63 24.04 -6.07
CA PHE A 377 7.60 25.26 -6.88
C PHE A 377 8.60 26.30 -6.39
N TRP A 378 9.08 27.12 -7.32
CA TRP A 378 9.89 28.31 -7.07
C TRP A 378 9.45 29.46 -7.98
N PHE A 379 8.76 30.43 -7.37
CA PHE A 379 8.40 31.69 -8.00
C PHE A 379 9.44 32.77 -7.64
N PRO A 380 10.23 33.29 -8.60
CA PRO A 380 11.20 34.37 -8.37
C PRO A 380 10.55 35.66 -7.86
N PRO A 381 11.33 36.58 -7.27
CA PRO A 381 10.85 37.92 -6.98
C PRO A 381 10.63 38.65 -8.31
N TYR A 382 9.43 39.21 -8.54
CA TYR A 382 9.18 40.05 -9.72
C TYR A 382 9.23 41.53 -9.34
N LEU A 383 9.88 42.33 -10.18
CA LEU A 383 9.99 43.78 -10.04
C LEU A 383 8.59 44.42 -10.06
N GLY A 384 8.04 44.73 -8.89
CA GLY A 384 6.94 45.68 -8.73
C GLY A 384 5.57 45.11 -8.36
N GLU A 385 5.03 44.06 -9.01
CA GLU A 385 3.54 43.92 -8.99
C GLU A 385 2.92 42.51 -8.97
N SER A 386 3.64 41.39 -8.78
CA SER A 386 2.92 40.12 -8.58
C SER A 386 3.62 39.13 -7.66
N HIS A 387 2.92 38.84 -6.57
CA HIS A 387 3.25 37.87 -5.53
C HIS A 387 2.44 36.56 -5.69
N ALA A 388 1.72 36.43 -6.80
CA ALA A 388 0.75 35.37 -7.01
C ALA A 388 1.41 33.98 -7.16
N ILE A 389 0.76 32.97 -6.58
CA ILE A 389 1.04 31.55 -6.85
C ILE A 389 -0.09 31.07 -7.77
N GLY A 390 0.21 31.02 -9.06
CA GLY A 390 -0.67 30.47 -10.10
C GLY A 390 0.02 29.29 -10.76
N LEU A 391 -0.40 28.08 -10.42
CA LEU A 391 0.17 26.82 -10.93
C LEU A 391 -0.93 25.78 -11.07
N LYS A 392 -0.95 25.05 -12.20
CA LYS A 392 -1.81 23.88 -12.39
C LYS A 392 -1.07 22.78 -13.13
N GLY A 393 -1.01 21.60 -12.54
CA GLY A 393 -0.58 20.36 -13.18
C GLY A 393 -1.79 19.52 -13.60
N TYR A 394 -1.78 19.03 -14.84
CA TYR A 394 -2.82 18.13 -15.35
C TYR A 394 -2.31 17.30 -16.52
N THR A 395 -3.08 16.30 -16.93
CA THR A 395 -2.73 15.41 -18.04
C THR A 395 -3.78 15.43 -19.13
N THR A 396 -3.34 15.22 -20.37
CA THR A 396 -4.21 14.96 -21.53
C THR A 396 -3.67 13.78 -22.32
N ASP A 397 -4.42 13.34 -23.33
CA ASP A 397 -3.96 12.35 -24.33
C ASP A 397 -3.42 11.05 -23.71
N ILE A 398 -4.08 10.58 -22.64
CA ILE A 398 -3.70 9.35 -21.94
C ILE A 398 -4.02 8.15 -22.85
N THR A 399 -2.97 7.44 -23.21
CA THR A 399 -2.98 6.20 -23.96
C THR A 399 -2.41 5.06 -23.11
N ALA A 400 -2.45 3.83 -23.59
CA ALA A 400 -1.80 2.69 -22.95
C ALA A 400 -0.29 2.89 -22.76
N SER A 401 0.39 3.64 -23.63
CA SER A 401 1.85 3.76 -23.64
C SER A 401 2.39 5.14 -23.26
N SER A 402 1.54 6.17 -23.24
CA SER A 402 1.98 7.55 -23.00
C SER A 402 0.85 8.50 -22.60
N PHE A 403 1.21 9.67 -22.10
CA PHE A 403 0.29 10.80 -21.89
C PHE A 403 1.04 12.13 -22.05
N GLU A 404 0.30 13.23 -22.16
CA GLU A 404 0.85 14.59 -22.13
C GLU A 404 0.70 15.16 -20.72
N LEU A 405 1.82 15.57 -20.10
CA LEU A 405 1.84 16.29 -18.83
C LEU A 405 1.90 17.79 -19.11
N HIS A 406 0.97 18.54 -18.54
CA HIS A 406 0.84 19.99 -18.69
C HIS A 406 1.08 20.71 -17.38
N MET A 407 1.72 21.87 -17.46
CA MET A 407 1.98 22.79 -16.38
C MET A 407 1.64 24.22 -16.81
N ASP A 408 0.49 24.70 -16.34
CA ASP A 408 0.06 26.07 -16.58
C ASP A 408 0.48 26.97 -15.43
N THR A 409 1.00 28.16 -15.75
CA THR A 409 1.29 29.22 -14.78
C THR A 409 0.65 30.54 -15.22
N TRP A 410 0.14 31.30 -14.25
CA TRP A 410 -0.51 32.58 -14.51
C TRP A 410 -0.32 33.54 -13.34
N ARG A 411 -0.41 34.84 -13.64
CA ARG A 411 -0.57 35.91 -12.64
C ARG A 411 -2.06 36.22 -12.62
N GLY A 412 -2.72 36.17 -11.46
CA GLY A 412 -4.18 36.31 -11.38
C GLY A 412 -4.74 37.53 -12.15
N GLY A 413 -5.90 37.35 -12.80
CA GLY A 413 -6.62 38.40 -13.55
C GLY A 413 -7.76 37.82 -14.39
N GLY A 414 -8.96 38.40 -14.32
CA GLY A 414 -10.17 37.91 -15.00
C GLY A 414 -10.12 38.07 -16.53
N LYS A 415 -10.85 37.19 -17.24
CA LYS A 415 -10.93 37.10 -18.71
C LYS A 415 -11.06 38.45 -19.44
N SER A 416 -10.21 38.70 -20.43
CA SER A 416 -10.64 39.07 -21.79
C SER A 416 -9.52 39.04 -22.82
N ASP A 417 -8.26 39.17 -22.44
CA ASP A 417 -7.16 39.10 -23.40
C ASP A 417 -6.23 37.93 -23.05
N PHE A 418 -6.06 36.98 -23.97
CA PHE A 418 -5.04 35.92 -23.94
C PHE A 418 -3.60 36.50 -24.04
N SER A 419 -3.33 37.61 -23.34
CA SER A 419 -2.06 38.31 -23.24
C SER A 419 -1.64 38.53 -21.77
N GLY A 420 -2.17 37.72 -20.84
CA GLY A 420 -1.66 37.69 -19.47
C GLY A 420 -0.24 37.14 -19.46
N PHE A 421 0.74 37.96 -19.05
CA PHE A 421 2.11 37.50 -18.85
C PHE A 421 2.11 36.33 -17.86
N ALA A 422 2.68 35.21 -18.25
CA ALA A 422 2.80 34.07 -17.37
C ALA A 422 3.51 34.46 -16.06
N SER A 423 3.13 33.81 -14.96
CA SER A 423 3.92 33.96 -13.73
C SER A 423 5.34 33.51 -14.05
N PRO A 424 6.35 34.32 -13.71
CA PRO A 424 7.72 33.87 -13.87
C PRO A 424 7.85 32.68 -12.91
N LEU A 425 8.26 31.55 -13.45
CA LEU A 425 8.48 30.32 -12.73
C LEU A 425 9.92 29.92 -13.01
N ASN A 426 10.75 30.00 -11.98
CA ASN A 426 12.09 29.46 -12.11
C ASN A 426 12.01 27.94 -12.27
N TYR A 427 11.09 27.32 -11.54
CA TYR A 427 10.99 25.87 -11.47
C TYR A 427 9.70 25.38 -10.79
N ALA A 428 9.15 24.27 -11.24
CA ALA A 428 8.22 23.43 -10.47
C ALA A 428 8.43 21.95 -10.76
N SER A 429 8.01 21.11 -9.82
CA SER A 429 7.95 19.67 -9.99
C SER A 429 6.52 19.17 -9.86
N LEU A 430 6.15 18.28 -10.79
CA LEU A 430 4.86 17.61 -10.82
C LEU A 430 5.10 16.10 -10.71
N THR A 431 4.69 15.51 -9.58
CA THR A 431 4.67 14.06 -9.40
C THR A 431 3.43 13.51 -10.09
N TRP A 432 3.59 12.68 -11.11
CA TRP A 432 2.45 11.98 -11.72
C TRP A 432 2.37 10.56 -11.17
N ILE A 433 1.15 10.08 -10.96
CA ILE A 433 0.87 8.71 -10.52
C ILE A 433 -0.09 8.11 -11.53
N ALA A 434 0.32 7.03 -12.20
CA ALA A 434 -0.50 6.26 -13.11
C ALA A 434 -0.88 4.93 -12.48
N CYS A 435 -2.15 4.53 -12.59
CA CYS A 435 -2.63 3.25 -12.10
C CYS A 435 -3.55 2.58 -13.11
N ARG A 436 -3.42 1.26 -13.26
CA ARG A 436 -4.32 0.45 -14.09
C ARG A 436 -5.78 0.67 -13.67
N ARG A 437 -6.68 0.88 -14.65
CA ARG A 437 -8.06 1.34 -14.41
C ARG A 437 -8.97 0.31 -13.72
N ASP A 438 -8.64 -0.96 -13.85
CA ASP A 438 -9.33 -2.13 -13.29
C ASP A 438 -8.62 -2.67 -12.02
N LYS A 439 -7.58 -1.98 -11.53
CA LYS A 439 -6.89 -2.38 -10.30
C LYS A 439 -7.87 -2.31 -9.13
N GLU A 440 -8.26 -3.48 -8.61
CA GLU A 440 -9.15 -3.57 -7.46
C GLU A 440 -8.57 -2.84 -6.25
N ARG A 441 -9.45 -2.34 -5.37
CA ARG A 441 -9.09 -1.70 -4.09
C ARG A 441 -8.31 -0.38 -4.20
N ILE A 442 -8.20 0.20 -5.40
CA ILE A 442 -7.56 1.51 -5.64
C ILE A 442 -8.53 2.40 -6.43
N CYS A 443 -8.81 3.58 -5.87
CA CYS A 443 -9.57 4.64 -6.52
C CYS A 443 -8.73 5.90 -6.68
N MET A 444 -8.89 6.61 -7.78
CA MET A 444 -8.16 7.85 -8.06
C MET A 444 -9.08 8.88 -8.69
N GLY A 445 -8.82 10.15 -8.42
CA GLY A 445 -9.56 11.23 -9.04
C GLY A 445 -9.01 12.59 -8.70
N GLY A 446 -9.74 13.61 -9.12
CA GLY A 446 -9.44 14.99 -8.80
C GLY A 446 -10.71 15.80 -8.58
N ALA A 447 -10.56 16.91 -7.88
CA ALA A 447 -11.59 17.92 -7.72
C ALA A 447 -10.96 19.30 -7.88
N SER A 448 -11.73 20.25 -8.38
CA SER A 448 -11.27 21.62 -8.54
C SER A 448 -12.42 22.61 -8.43
N PHE A 449 -12.08 23.86 -8.18
CA PHE A 449 -13.00 24.97 -8.20
C PHE A 449 -12.34 26.19 -8.84
N ASP A 450 -13.17 27.05 -9.41
CA ASP A 450 -12.76 28.33 -9.97
C ASP A 450 -13.73 29.43 -9.50
N ASN A 451 -13.20 30.33 -8.67
CA ASN A 451 -13.90 31.50 -8.15
C ASN A 451 -13.32 32.80 -8.75
N SER A 452 -12.63 32.75 -9.89
CA SER A 452 -11.94 33.88 -10.52
C SER A 452 -12.83 34.99 -11.11
N GLY A 453 -14.16 34.83 -11.09
CA GLY A 453 -15.12 35.78 -11.69
C GLY A 453 -15.40 37.03 -10.84
N LEU A 454 -15.57 38.18 -11.49
CA LEU A 454 -15.72 39.55 -10.94
C LEU A 454 -16.82 39.76 -9.86
N PHE A 455 -17.73 38.79 -9.65
CA PHE A 455 -18.86 38.90 -8.72
C PHE A 455 -18.99 37.72 -7.74
N ARG A 456 -18.03 36.78 -7.71
CA ARG A 456 -18.06 35.67 -6.74
C ARG A 456 -17.13 36.00 -5.57
N LYS A 457 -17.68 36.10 -4.36
CA LYS A 457 -16.86 36.12 -3.14
C LYS A 457 -16.10 34.81 -3.09
N ALA A 458 -14.80 34.87 -3.35
CA ALA A 458 -13.92 33.72 -3.16
C ALA A 458 -14.05 33.28 -1.69
N LYS A 459 -14.24 31.98 -1.48
CA LYS A 459 -14.48 31.41 -0.15
C LYS A 459 -13.14 31.03 0.48
N SER A 460 -12.96 31.34 1.77
CA SER A 460 -11.83 30.86 2.57
C SER A 460 -11.82 29.33 2.71
N CYS A 461 -12.97 28.69 2.46
CA CYS A 461 -13.13 27.25 2.46
C CYS A 461 -13.87 26.70 1.23
N ASN A 462 -13.27 25.71 0.56
CA ASN A 462 -13.82 25.06 -0.63
C ASN A 462 -13.81 23.54 -0.42
N ASN A 463 -15.01 22.96 -0.42
CA ASN A 463 -15.21 21.54 -0.20
C ASN A 463 -16.39 21.01 -1.01
N ALA A 464 -16.36 19.71 -1.29
CA ALA A 464 -17.52 18.96 -1.75
C ALA A 464 -17.35 17.47 -1.40
N ARG A 465 -18.45 16.73 -1.44
CA ARG A 465 -18.42 15.27 -1.29
C ARG A 465 -18.00 14.61 -2.61
N ILE A 466 -17.12 13.63 -2.50
CA ILE A 466 -16.73 12.71 -3.56
C ILE A 466 -17.22 11.33 -3.17
N ASN A 467 -17.93 10.67 -4.08
CA ASN A 467 -18.28 9.27 -3.93
C ASN A 467 -17.19 8.42 -4.57
N PHE A 468 -16.79 7.34 -3.90
CA PHE A 468 -15.88 6.37 -4.49
C PHE A 468 -16.56 5.62 -5.63
N ASP A 469 -15.76 5.19 -6.60
CA ASP A 469 -16.23 4.25 -7.62
C ASP A 469 -16.65 2.94 -6.91
N PRO A 470 -17.79 2.34 -7.25
CA PRO A 470 -18.23 1.06 -6.65
C PRO A 470 -17.18 -0.06 -6.74
N ARG A 471 -16.26 0.00 -7.71
CA ARG A 471 -15.14 -0.95 -7.85
C ARG A 471 -14.10 -0.84 -6.71
N CYS A 472 -14.15 0.24 -5.95
CA CYS A 472 -13.32 0.48 -4.78
C CYS A 472 -14.06 0.18 -3.48
N ASP A 473 -15.24 -0.47 -3.54
CA ASP A 473 -15.95 -0.94 -2.37
C ASP A 473 -15.01 -1.82 -1.53
N SER A 474 -14.72 -1.31 -0.34
CA SER A 474 -13.90 -1.98 0.65
C SER A 474 -14.74 -2.25 1.87
N SER A 475 -14.49 -3.40 2.52
CA SER A 475 -15.16 -3.78 3.76
C SER A 475 -15.00 -2.73 4.88
N HIS A 476 -14.03 -1.83 4.76
CA HIS A 476 -13.72 -0.74 5.69
C HIS A 476 -13.47 0.57 4.93
N PRO A 477 -13.64 1.75 5.55
CA PRO A 477 -13.27 3.03 4.93
C PRO A 477 -11.81 3.01 4.43
N PRO A 478 -11.55 3.41 3.16
CA PRO A 478 -10.19 3.39 2.62
C PRO A 478 -9.34 4.51 3.23
N ARG A 479 -8.02 4.37 3.16
CA ARG A 479 -7.09 5.47 3.40
C ARG A 479 -7.08 6.38 2.18
N VAL A 480 -7.27 7.69 2.35
CA VAL A 480 -7.27 8.67 1.27
C VAL A 480 -6.06 9.58 1.40
N LEU A 481 -5.17 9.52 0.41
CA LEU A 481 -4.12 10.52 0.21
C LEU A 481 -4.61 11.62 -0.72
N ILE A 482 -4.23 12.85 -0.42
CA ILE A 482 -4.67 14.02 -1.17
C ILE A 482 -3.58 15.09 -1.17
N ALA A 483 -3.31 15.65 -2.34
CA ALA A 483 -2.39 16.76 -2.48
C ALA A 483 -2.89 17.72 -3.56
N VAL A 484 -2.36 18.94 -3.52
CA VAL A 484 -2.73 19.98 -4.48
C VAL A 484 -2.22 19.64 -5.88
N ASN A 485 -3.05 19.86 -6.89
CA ASN A 485 -2.65 19.84 -8.29
C ASN A 485 -2.88 21.19 -8.97
N ALA A 486 -3.59 22.12 -8.32
CA ALA A 486 -3.73 23.49 -8.79
C ALA A 486 -3.85 24.48 -7.62
N LEU A 487 -3.25 25.66 -7.77
CA LEU A 487 -3.32 26.78 -6.82
C LEU A 487 -3.44 28.11 -7.61
N ASP A 488 -4.45 28.92 -7.29
CA ASP A 488 -4.57 30.35 -7.66
C ASP A 488 -4.68 31.18 -6.38
N ILE A 489 -3.53 31.60 -5.85
CA ILE A 489 -3.43 32.48 -4.68
C ILE A 489 -2.89 33.82 -5.16
N ARG A 490 -3.70 34.87 -5.07
CA ARG A 490 -3.35 36.20 -5.58
C ARG A 490 -2.83 37.08 -4.47
N TYR A 491 -1.69 37.73 -4.72
CA TYR A 491 -1.06 38.69 -3.82
C TYR A 491 -0.87 38.25 -2.35
N PRO A 492 -0.49 36.99 -2.04
CA PRO A 492 -0.31 36.56 -0.67
C PRO A 492 0.90 37.23 -0.02
N MET A 493 0.67 37.91 1.12
CA MET A 493 1.78 38.26 2.02
C MET A 493 2.41 37.00 2.60
N ASN A 494 1.60 36.09 3.14
CA ASN A 494 2.02 34.81 3.71
C ASN A 494 1.16 33.68 3.14
N PRO A 495 1.56 33.05 2.01
CA PRO A 495 0.70 32.08 1.36
C PRO A 495 0.52 30.84 2.23
N ARG A 496 -0.74 30.51 2.48
CA ARG A 496 -1.16 29.30 3.17
C ARG A 496 -2.26 28.55 2.43
N PHE A 497 -2.20 27.23 2.51
CA PHE A 497 -3.26 26.34 2.07
C PHE A 497 -3.16 24.97 2.77
N THR A 498 -4.30 24.27 2.84
CA THR A 498 -4.41 22.89 3.31
C THR A 498 -5.36 22.13 2.39
N ALA A 499 -4.88 21.04 1.79
CA ALA A 499 -5.66 20.03 1.12
C ALA A 499 -5.92 18.87 2.09
N ALA A 500 -7.18 18.48 2.28
CA ALA A 500 -7.53 17.41 3.21
C ALA A 500 -8.73 16.58 2.75
N ALA A 501 -8.70 15.29 3.06
CA ALA A 501 -9.83 14.38 2.97
C ALA A 501 -10.40 14.19 4.37
N THR A 502 -11.66 14.55 4.57
CA THR A 502 -12.40 14.43 5.84
C THR A 502 -13.65 13.58 5.64
N GLU A 503 -14.31 13.19 6.73
CA GLU A 503 -15.55 12.41 6.66
C GLU A 503 -15.45 11.16 5.77
N ILE A 504 -14.31 10.45 5.88
CA ILE A 504 -14.03 9.28 5.05
C ILE A 504 -14.92 8.12 5.50
N THR A 505 -15.72 7.63 4.56
CA THR A 505 -16.66 6.51 4.70
C THR A 505 -16.32 5.45 3.65
N ARG A 506 -17.05 4.32 3.59
CA ARG A 506 -16.83 3.32 2.53
C ARG A 506 -17.31 3.81 1.17
N GLU A 507 -18.27 4.74 1.18
CA GLU A 507 -18.95 5.24 0.00
C GLU A 507 -18.28 6.49 -0.58
N GLY A 508 -17.47 7.20 0.21
CA GLY A 508 -16.86 8.45 -0.21
C GLY A 508 -16.22 9.24 0.92
N PHE A 509 -15.81 10.48 0.61
CA PHE A 509 -15.21 11.41 1.55
C PHE A 509 -15.52 12.86 1.14
N GLN A 510 -15.28 13.81 2.04
CA GLN A 510 -15.30 15.24 1.73
C GLN A 510 -13.87 15.72 1.46
N TRP A 511 -13.63 16.29 0.28
CA TRP A 511 -12.36 16.97 0.01
C TRP A 511 -12.44 18.42 0.46
N ASN A 512 -11.32 18.99 0.88
CA ASN A 512 -11.21 20.38 1.31
C ASN A 512 -9.92 21.00 0.75
N LEU A 513 -9.98 22.26 0.32
CA LEU A 513 -8.83 23.10 -0.02
C LEU A 513 -9.03 24.52 0.50
N ASP A 514 -8.33 24.85 1.58
CA ASP A 514 -8.63 26.03 2.40
C ASP A 514 -7.37 26.79 2.77
N SER A 515 -7.48 28.11 2.90
CA SER A 515 -6.37 28.96 3.36
C SER A 515 -6.22 28.93 4.89
N GLY A 516 -7.26 28.54 5.63
CA GLY A 516 -7.25 28.41 7.10
C GLY A 516 -7.38 29.71 7.91
N LEU A 517 -7.55 30.88 7.26
CA LEU A 517 -8.01 32.15 7.87
C LEU A 517 -8.76 32.95 6.79
N ASP A 518 -9.56 33.92 7.22
CA ASP A 518 -10.32 34.80 6.32
C ASP A 518 -9.46 35.92 5.67
N ASP A 519 -8.21 36.11 6.12
CA ASP A 519 -7.30 37.15 5.63
C ASP A 519 -6.62 36.81 4.29
N GLN A 520 -6.71 35.56 3.86
CA GLN A 520 -6.17 35.06 2.60
C GLN A 520 -7.24 34.27 1.87
N THR A 521 -7.39 34.50 0.58
CA THR A 521 -8.36 33.76 -0.25
C THR A 521 -7.69 32.96 -1.36
N ILE A 522 -8.16 31.73 -1.56
CA ILE A 522 -7.81 30.90 -2.70
C ILE A 522 -8.84 31.18 -3.80
N HIS A 523 -8.42 31.79 -4.90
CA HIS A 523 -9.31 32.22 -6.00
C HIS A 523 -9.70 31.07 -6.93
N GLY A 524 -8.91 30.01 -6.92
CA GLY A 524 -9.10 28.79 -7.69
C GLY A 524 -8.11 27.77 -7.18
N GLY A 525 -8.45 26.50 -7.28
CA GLY A 525 -7.62 25.45 -6.72
C GLY A 525 -8.10 24.08 -7.12
N GLY A 526 -7.22 23.12 -6.95
CA GLY A 526 -7.48 21.74 -7.29
C GLY A 526 -6.69 20.80 -6.41
N VAL A 527 -7.29 19.65 -6.15
CA VAL A 527 -6.69 18.52 -5.46
C VAL A 527 -6.81 17.30 -6.35
N SER A 528 -5.78 16.46 -6.32
CA SER A 528 -5.89 15.08 -6.79
C SER A 528 -5.71 14.13 -5.62
N TRP A 529 -6.40 12.99 -5.67
CA TRP A 529 -6.47 12.07 -4.56
C TRP A 529 -6.38 10.63 -5.03
N ILE A 530 -5.93 9.77 -4.11
CA ILE A 530 -5.87 8.32 -4.29
C ILE A 530 -6.35 7.64 -3.01
N ALA A 531 -7.31 6.73 -3.14
CA ALA A 531 -7.95 6.01 -2.06
C ALA A 531 -7.61 4.52 -2.14
N LEU A 532 -7.29 3.93 -0.98
CA LEU A 532 -6.66 2.63 -0.85
C LEU A 532 -7.36 1.83 0.23
N ALA A 533 -7.83 0.62 -0.10
CA ALA A 533 -8.51 -0.20 0.89
C ALA A 533 -7.64 -0.39 2.14
N GLY A 534 -8.18 -0.03 3.31
CA GLY A 534 -7.49 -0.10 4.59
C GLY A 534 -7.39 -1.54 5.12
N ARG A 535 -6.40 -1.78 5.99
CA ARG A 535 -6.33 -2.94 6.90
C ARG A 535 -7.22 -2.66 8.13
N GLU A 536 -7.73 -3.69 8.80
CA GLU A 536 -8.08 -3.54 10.23
C GLU A 536 -6.80 -3.15 10.97
N SER A 537 -6.82 -1.98 11.63
CA SER A 537 -5.65 -1.41 12.30
C SER A 537 -5.27 -2.24 13.52
N SER A 538 -4.20 -3.03 13.44
CA SER A 538 -3.31 -3.22 14.58
C SER A 538 -2.44 -1.97 14.68
N VAL A 539 -2.64 -1.23 15.76
CA VAL A 539 -1.86 -0.07 16.24
C VAL A 539 -0.42 -0.06 15.69
N GLY A 540 -0.21 0.66 14.59
CA GLY A 540 1.10 1.00 14.03
C GLY A 540 1.10 2.50 13.85
N ASN A 541 2.18 3.16 14.27
CA ASN A 541 2.29 4.59 14.57
C ASN A 541 1.77 5.52 13.47
N THR A 542 0.45 5.68 13.43
CA THR A 542 -0.18 6.86 12.87
C THR A 542 -0.29 7.81 14.04
N GLU A 543 0.58 8.81 14.11
CA GLU A 543 0.14 10.08 14.68
C GLU A 543 -0.96 10.61 13.74
N SER A 544 -2.16 10.03 13.87
CA SER A 544 -3.38 10.64 13.44
C SER A 544 -3.56 11.87 14.32
N PHE A 545 -2.95 12.99 13.91
CA PHE A 545 -3.54 14.25 14.29
C PHE A 545 -4.89 14.30 13.56
N GLN A 546 -5.94 14.00 14.32
CA GLN A 546 -7.25 14.57 14.06
C GLN A 546 -7.00 16.06 13.80
N ALA A 547 -7.29 16.53 12.58
CA ALA A 547 -7.51 17.95 12.40
C ALA A 547 -8.49 18.34 13.49
N ASP A 548 -8.06 19.20 14.42
CA ASP A 548 -8.86 19.56 15.59
C ASP A 548 -10.30 19.87 15.14
N PRO A 549 -11.28 19.00 15.46
CA PRO A 549 -12.66 19.20 15.05
C PRO A 549 -13.24 20.51 15.60
N SER A 550 -12.61 21.07 16.64
CA SER A 550 -13.02 22.34 17.24
C SER A 550 -12.94 23.49 16.23
N HIS A 551 -11.89 23.54 15.39
CA HIS A 551 -11.70 24.57 14.37
C HIS A 551 -12.79 24.48 13.29
N TRP A 552 -13.12 23.27 12.85
CA TRP A 552 -14.20 23.04 11.86
C TRP A 552 -15.59 23.30 12.42
N SER A 553 -15.82 22.98 13.70
CA SER A 553 -17.09 23.22 14.37
C SER A 553 -17.40 24.71 14.57
N GLU A 554 -16.38 25.55 14.79
CA GLU A 554 -16.56 27.01 14.87
C GLU A 554 -16.81 27.66 13.50
N VAL A 555 -16.12 27.19 12.46
CA VAL A 555 -16.29 27.69 11.08
C VAL A 555 -17.67 27.34 10.52
N LEU A 556 -18.22 26.17 10.87
CA LEU A 556 -19.56 25.75 10.48
C LEU A 556 -20.66 26.46 11.29
N LYS A 557 -20.43 26.75 12.58
CA LYS A 557 -21.37 27.53 13.42
C LYS A 557 -21.53 28.97 12.95
N LYS A 558 -20.51 29.58 12.35
CA LYS A 558 -20.54 30.97 11.84
C LYS A 558 -21.31 31.14 10.52
N LYS A 559 -21.88 30.09 9.93
CA LYS A 559 -22.60 30.14 8.65
C LYS A 559 -24.13 29.93 8.72
N ALA A 560 -24.72 29.83 9.91
CA ALA A 560 -26.17 29.88 10.02
C ALA A 560 -26.65 31.34 9.81
N PRO A 561 -27.49 31.64 8.81
CA PRO A 561 -28.08 32.97 8.68
C PRO A 561 -29.00 33.21 9.88
N SER A 562 -28.65 34.19 10.70
CA SER A 562 -29.55 34.78 11.69
C SER A 562 -30.58 35.63 10.98
N SER A 563 -31.69 35.01 10.56
CA SER A 563 -32.93 35.74 10.30
C SER A 563 -34.16 34.87 10.54
N LEU A 564 -35.02 35.39 11.41
CA LEU A 564 -36.45 35.10 11.60
C LEU A 564 -36.83 34.05 12.66
N LEU A 565 -36.76 34.48 13.92
CA LEU A 565 -37.82 34.25 14.90
C LEU A 565 -38.76 35.47 14.84
N PHE A 566 -39.89 35.32 14.15
CA PHE A 566 -41.27 35.62 14.55
C PHE A 566 -42.22 35.23 13.41
#